data_AF-A0A9D6KZN3-F1
#
_entry.id   AF-A0A9D6KZN3-F1
#
_cell.length_a   1.000
_cell.length_b   1.000
_cell.length_c   1.000
_cell.angle_alpha   90.00
_cell.angle_beta   90.00
_cell.angle_gamma   90.00
#
_symmetry.space_group_name_H-M   'P 1'
#
loop_
_entity.id
_entity.type
_entity.pdbx_description
1 polymer ?
#
loop_
_entity_poly.entity_id
_entity_poly.type
_entity_poly.pdbx_seq_one_letter_code
_entity_poly.pdbx_strand_id
1 'polypeptide(L)'
;MKTFIRMLLLLSTGFVIDACVSGKTALKHGDYYYAVLESVHRLRTSTTNKKATAVLAQAYPLSIDYIESGIQNGIKSDDPKKWRNAVLGYQKINFINDQIKTSLGAMKVISNPQTRYNELASAKEKAAGEAYNEGINFMMKATRPDYKQAYYDFKDANDFKQGYMESIEMMTQAEFKATLRVAFEEINSSRFNYGSFQPTISSLNRLFLSIKPMSQKDTVPPQQYLRVVFTGFQQNRPSSSRST
;
A
#
# COMPACT_ATOMS: atom_id res chain seq x y z
N MET A 1 -35.97 40.58 -9.42
CA MET A 1 -34.74 40.18 -10.16
C MET A 1 -33.45 40.74 -9.55
N LYS A 2 -33.36 42.05 -9.26
CA LYS A 2 -32.14 42.68 -8.67
C LYS A 2 -31.77 42.19 -7.26
N THR A 3 -32.75 41.79 -6.45
CA THR A 3 -32.56 41.22 -5.11
C THR A 3 -32.06 39.78 -5.14
N PHE A 4 -32.53 38.98 -6.11
CA PHE A 4 -32.09 37.59 -6.31
C PHE A 4 -30.64 37.52 -6.81
N ILE A 5 -30.23 38.44 -7.70
CA ILE A 5 -28.84 38.57 -8.16
C ILE A 5 -27.92 39.02 -7.01
N ARG A 6 -28.37 39.91 -6.12
CA ARG A 6 -27.61 40.32 -4.93
C ARG A 6 -27.46 39.19 -3.91
N MET A 7 -28.49 38.35 -3.74
CA MET A 7 -28.41 37.15 -2.90
C MET A 7 -27.45 36.10 -3.47
N LEU A 8 -27.43 35.92 -4.80
CA LEU A 8 -26.51 34.99 -5.48
C LEU A 8 -25.05 35.48 -5.42
N LEU A 9 -24.82 36.80 -5.47
CA LEU A 9 -23.49 37.42 -5.34
C LEU A 9 -22.96 37.39 -3.89
N LEU A 10 -23.83 37.40 -2.88
CA LEU A 10 -23.48 37.22 -1.46
C LEU A 10 -23.21 35.77 -1.09
N LEU A 11 -23.81 34.80 -1.79
CA LEU A 11 -23.59 33.38 -1.56
C LEU A 11 -22.33 32.84 -2.28
N SER A 12 -21.88 33.50 -3.36
CA SER A 12 -20.66 33.11 -4.08
C SER A 12 -19.36 33.61 -3.42
N THR A 13 -19.43 34.48 -2.42
CA THR A 13 -18.25 35.01 -1.71
C THR A 13 -17.83 34.15 -0.50
N GLY A 14 -18.60 33.11 -0.15
CA GLY A 14 -18.37 32.29 1.06
C GLY A 14 -17.44 31.10 0.90
N PHE A 15 -17.01 30.74 -0.32
CA PHE A 15 -16.38 29.44 -0.57
C PHE A 15 -14.83 29.43 -0.64
N VAL A 16 -14.14 30.48 -0.19
CA VAL A 16 -12.67 30.62 -0.39
C VAL A 16 -11.84 30.54 0.91
N ILE A 17 -12.43 30.15 2.06
CA ILE A 17 -11.73 30.24 3.36
C ILE A 17 -11.18 28.93 3.95
N ASP A 18 -11.48 27.76 3.41
CA ASP A 18 -11.11 26.51 4.10
C ASP A 18 -9.65 26.04 3.91
N ALA A 19 -8.94 26.56 2.92
CA ALA A 19 -7.54 26.21 2.72
C ALA A 19 -6.59 26.97 3.66
N CYS A 20 -7.06 27.80 4.60
CA CYS A 20 -6.17 28.60 5.46
C CYS A 20 -5.87 27.94 6.83
N VAL A 21 -6.72 26.99 7.26
CA VAL A 21 -6.74 26.43 8.63
C VAL A 21 -5.86 25.18 8.79
N SER A 22 -5.69 24.36 7.75
CA SER A 22 -5.11 23.01 7.88
C SER A 22 -3.70 22.96 8.51
N GLY A 23 -2.72 23.72 8.01
CA GLY A 23 -1.33 23.63 8.51
C GLY A 23 -1.14 24.09 9.97
N LYS A 24 -1.82 25.17 10.38
CA LYS A 24 -1.77 25.67 11.77
C LYS A 24 -2.49 24.72 12.73
N THR A 25 -3.58 24.11 12.29
CA THR A 25 -4.32 23.10 13.05
C THR A 25 -3.49 21.85 13.22
N ALA A 26 -2.85 21.35 12.16
CA ALA A 26 -1.94 20.21 12.23
C ALA A 26 -0.79 20.42 13.22
N LEU A 27 -0.13 21.59 13.17
CA LEU A 27 0.91 21.96 14.14
C LEU A 27 0.40 21.90 15.59
N LYS A 28 -0.80 22.41 15.86
CA LYS A 28 -1.41 22.37 17.20
C LYS A 28 -1.75 20.96 17.68
N HIS A 29 -2.06 20.05 16.77
CA HIS A 29 -2.39 18.66 17.08
C HIS A 29 -1.17 17.73 17.10
N GLY A 30 0.05 18.26 16.87
CA GLY A 30 1.27 17.45 16.85
C GLY A 30 1.57 16.76 15.52
N ASP A 31 0.80 17.02 14.46
CA ASP A 31 1.09 16.53 13.12
C ASP A 31 2.07 17.47 12.40
N TYR A 32 3.31 17.45 12.89
CA TYR A 32 4.37 18.34 12.42
C TYR A 32 4.77 18.05 10.96
N TYR A 33 4.77 16.78 10.56
CA TYR A 33 5.11 16.38 9.19
C TYR A 33 4.13 16.98 8.18
N TYR A 34 2.82 16.82 8.41
CA TYR A 34 1.81 17.41 7.54
C TYR A 34 1.85 18.95 7.58
N ALA A 35 2.04 19.54 8.77
CA ALA A 35 2.15 21.00 8.91
C ALA A 35 3.31 21.58 8.07
N VAL A 36 4.45 20.88 7.98
CA VAL A 36 5.56 21.25 7.10
C VAL A 36 5.14 21.18 5.63
N LEU A 37 4.62 20.04 5.17
CA LEU A 37 4.27 19.85 3.76
C LEU A 37 3.22 20.86 3.27
N GLU A 38 2.20 21.10 4.09
CA GLU A 38 1.15 22.07 3.80
C GLU A 38 1.72 23.51 3.72
N SER A 39 2.63 23.86 4.64
CA SER A 39 3.26 25.18 4.62
C SER A 39 4.15 25.38 3.40
N VAL A 40 4.92 24.35 3.03
CA VAL A 40 5.76 24.37 1.82
C VAL A 40 4.89 24.50 0.56
N HIS A 41 3.79 23.74 0.48
CA HIS A 41 2.84 23.83 -0.63
C HIS A 41 2.32 25.26 -0.80
N ARG A 42 1.88 25.91 0.28
CA ARG A 42 1.41 27.30 0.24
C ARG A 42 2.50 28.29 -0.13
N LEU A 43 3.72 28.10 0.36
CA LEU A 43 4.87 28.95 0.04
C LEU A 43 5.34 28.79 -1.41
N ARG A 44 5.02 27.66 -2.04
CA ARG A 44 5.24 27.43 -3.47
C ARG A 44 4.31 28.29 -4.31
N THR A 45 3.03 28.41 -3.92
CA THR A 45 2.05 29.27 -4.59
C THR A 45 2.22 30.76 -4.23
N SER A 46 2.60 31.07 -2.99
CA SER A 46 2.76 32.44 -2.49
C SER A 46 3.98 32.56 -1.61
N THR A 47 5.09 33.03 -2.18
CA THR A 47 6.41 33.08 -1.51
C THR A 47 6.48 34.05 -0.32
N THR A 48 5.50 34.93 -0.16
CA THR A 48 5.41 35.93 0.92
C THR A 48 4.29 35.63 1.92
N ASN A 49 3.73 34.41 1.90
CA ASN A 49 2.64 34.02 2.79
C ASN A 49 3.10 33.96 4.27
N LYS A 50 2.82 35.04 5.01
CA LYS A 50 3.22 35.19 6.43
C LYS A 50 2.77 34.05 7.34
N LYS A 51 1.55 33.51 7.14
CA LYS A 51 1.04 32.41 7.97
C LYS A 51 1.82 31.12 7.72
N ALA A 52 2.03 30.77 6.45
CA ALA A 52 2.79 29.58 6.08
C ALA A 52 4.27 29.70 6.48
N THR A 53 4.87 30.90 6.36
CA THR A 53 6.22 31.17 6.89
C THR A 53 6.31 30.89 8.39
N ALA A 54 5.37 31.41 9.18
CA ALA A 54 5.37 31.21 10.63
C ALA A 54 5.17 29.75 11.03
N VAL A 55 4.26 29.04 10.34
CA VAL A 55 4.02 27.60 10.60
C VAL A 55 5.24 26.78 10.19
N LEU A 56 5.83 27.01 9.01
CA LEU A 56 7.01 26.27 8.55
C LEU A 56 8.20 26.43 9.50
N ALA A 57 8.46 27.65 9.97
CA ALA A 57 9.55 27.93 10.89
C ALA A 57 9.45 27.16 12.22
N GLN A 58 8.23 26.88 12.69
CA GLN A 58 7.99 26.11 13.92
C GLN A 58 7.89 24.62 13.66
N ALA A 59 7.13 24.22 12.63
CA ALA A 59 6.82 22.82 12.37
C ALA A 59 8.04 22.04 11.86
N TYR A 60 8.95 22.68 11.10
CA TYR A 60 10.12 22.00 10.55
C TYR A 60 11.02 21.37 11.62
N PRO A 61 11.58 22.11 12.60
CA PRO A 61 12.43 21.50 13.62
C PRO A 61 11.69 20.46 14.46
N LEU A 62 10.42 20.69 14.79
CA LEU A 62 9.58 19.73 15.52
C LEU A 62 9.35 18.44 14.73
N SER A 63 9.16 18.53 13.41
CA SER A 63 8.98 17.36 12.55
C SER A 63 10.25 16.53 12.47
N ILE A 64 11.42 17.17 12.36
CA ILE A 64 12.71 16.46 12.34
C ILE A 64 12.92 15.75 13.68
N ASP A 65 12.82 16.49 14.78
CA ASP A 65 13.03 15.95 16.13
C ASP A 65 12.06 14.80 16.46
N TYR A 66 10.78 14.96 16.13
CA TYR A 66 9.78 13.92 16.36
C TYR A 66 10.09 12.63 15.58
N ILE A 67 10.47 12.75 14.30
CA ILE A 67 10.84 11.60 13.48
C ILE A 67 12.10 10.94 14.04
N GLU A 68 13.17 11.70 14.29
CA GLU A 68 14.44 11.16 14.77
C GLU A 68 14.32 10.53 16.16
N SER A 69 13.62 11.18 17.09
CA SER A 69 13.35 10.63 18.40
C SER A 69 12.55 9.32 18.31
N GLY A 70 11.56 9.24 17.41
CA GLY A 70 10.81 8.01 17.15
C GLY A 70 11.71 6.86 16.65
N ILE A 71 12.61 7.16 15.71
CA ILE A 71 13.61 6.20 15.20
C ILE A 71 14.52 5.72 16.33
N GLN A 72 15.10 6.65 17.10
CA GLN A 72 16.02 6.31 18.18
C GLN A 72 15.35 5.53 19.30
N ASN A 73 14.12 5.88 19.65
CA ASN A 73 13.36 5.15 20.67
C ASN A 73 13.09 3.71 20.21
N GLY A 74 12.64 3.50 18.97
CA GLY A 74 12.40 2.17 18.43
C GLY A 74 13.67 1.32 18.36
N ILE A 75 14.81 1.91 18.00
CA ILE A 75 16.10 1.21 18.00
C ILE A 75 16.52 0.84 19.44
N LYS A 76 16.41 1.77 20.39
CA LYS A 76 16.79 1.56 21.80
C LYS A 76 15.91 0.54 22.51
N SER A 77 14.62 0.49 22.19
CA SER A 77 13.68 -0.48 22.76
C SER A 77 13.72 -1.84 22.06
N ASP A 78 14.61 -2.03 21.09
CA ASP A 78 14.70 -3.22 20.24
C ASP A 78 13.34 -3.59 19.60
N ASP A 79 12.62 -2.58 19.09
CA ASP A 79 11.33 -2.82 18.43
C ASP A 79 11.52 -3.78 17.24
N PRO A 80 10.64 -4.79 17.04
CA PRO A 80 10.75 -5.74 15.93
C PRO A 80 10.78 -5.10 14.54
N LYS A 81 10.21 -3.90 14.39
CA LYS A 81 10.15 -3.14 13.13
C LYS A 81 11.07 -1.92 13.14
N LYS A 82 12.03 -1.84 14.07
CA LYS A 82 12.91 -0.67 14.25
C LYS A 82 13.57 -0.20 12.97
N TRP A 83 14.14 -1.09 12.15
CA TRP A 83 14.82 -0.65 10.93
C TRP A 83 13.86 -0.34 9.79
N ARG A 84 12.72 -1.04 9.68
CA ARG A 84 11.62 -0.65 8.76
C ARG A 84 11.11 0.76 9.09
N ASN A 85 10.89 1.06 10.36
CA ASN A 85 10.46 2.37 10.83
C ASN A 85 11.55 3.43 10.58
N ALA A 86 12.82 3.09 10.77
CA ALA A 86 13.95 3.97 10.45
C ALA A 86 14.00 4.33 8.96
N VAL A 87 13.81 3.36 8.06
CA VAL A 87 13.73 3.61 6.61
C VAL A 87 12.61 4.61 6.29
N LEU A 88 11.40 4.38 6.82
CA LEU A 88 10.26 5.28 6.60
C LEU A 88 10.51 6.69 7.15
N GLY A 89 11.12 6.80 8.34
CA GLY A 89 11.44 8.07 8.96
C GLY A 89 12.48 8.87 8.17
N TYR A 90 13.58 8.25 7.77
CA TYR A 90 14.61 8.91 6.96
C TYR A 90 14.11 9.28 5.56
N GLN A 91 13.24 8.45 4.96
CA GLN A 91 12.54 8.81 3.72
C GLN A 91 11.69 10.07 3.87
N LYS A 92 10.94 10.20 4.98
CA LYS A 92 10.15 11.40 5.27
C LYS A 92 11.02 12.65 5.41
N ILE A 93 12.17 12.55 6.10
CA ILE A 93 13.11 13.67 6.24
C ILE A 93 13.66 14.11 4.89
N ASN A 94 14.12 13.16 4.07
CA ASN A 94 14.61 13.45 2.72
C ASN A 94 13.52 14.05 1.83
N PHE A 95 12.29 13.54 1.93
CA PHE A 95 11.14 14.08 1.21
C PHE A 95 10.83 15.53 1.62
N ILE A 96 10.86 15.86 2.92
CA ILE A 96 10.73 17.25 3.38
C ILE A 96 11.79 18.15 2.74
N ASN A 97 13.05 17.71 2.72
CA ASN A 97 14.13 18.45 2.06
C ASN A 97 13.82 18.71 0.59
N ASP A 98 13.38 17.69 -0.14
CA ASP A 98 13.06 17.80 -1.58
C ASP A 98 11.89 18.78 -1.79
N GLN A 99 10.87 18.73 -0.93
CA GLN A 99 9.75 19.66 -0.99
C GLN A 99 10.18 21.11 -0.71
N ILE A 100 11.04 21.34 0.29
CA ILE A 100 11.56 22.68 0.60
C ILE A 100 12.38 23.23 -0.57
N LYS A 101 13.28 22.43 -1.15
CA LYS A 101 14.15 22.84 -2.27
C LYS A 101 13.38 23.21 -3.54
N THR A 102 12.19 22.65 -3.73
CA THR A 102 11.31 22.97 -4.87
C THR A 102 10.41 24.20 -4.61
N SER A 103 10.62 24.95 -3.53
CA SER A 103 9.83 26.14 -3.18
C SER A 103 10.74 27.29 -2.75
N LEU A 104 10.82 28.34 -3.57
CA LEU A 104 11.60 29.54 -3.27
C LEU A 104 11.15 30.21 -1.96
N GLY A 105 9.84 30.21 -1.69
CA GLY A 105 9.30 30.73 -0.43
C GLY A 105 9.73 29.91 0.78
N ALA A 106 9.73 28.58 0.66
CA ALA A 106 10.17 27.69 1.74
C ALA A 106 11.68 27.79 1.98
N MET A 107 12.49 27.89 0.92
CA MET A 107 13.93 28.08 1.03
C MET A 107 14.34 29.38 1.71
N LYS A 108 13.53 30.44 1.64
CA LYS A 108 13.78 31.66 2.42
C LYS A 108 13.58 31.47 3.92
N VAL A 109 12.76 30.50 4.31
CA VAL A 109 12.47 30.18 5.71
C VAL A 109 13.47 29.15 6.25
N ILE A 110 13.71 28.08 5.48
CA ILE A 110 14.62 26.99 5.81
C ILE A 110 15.68 26.92 4.71
N SER A 111 16.76 27.66 4.89
CA SER A 111 17.81 27.79 3.86
C SER A 111 18.63 26.53 3.63
N ASN A 112 18.77 25.69 4.67
CA ASN A 112 19.54 24.45 4.60
C ASN A 112 18.73 23.30 5.22
N PRO A 113 17.74 22.75 4.51
CA PRO A 113 16.98 21.61 5.00
C PRO A 113 17.89 20.38 5.11
N GLN A 114 17.81 19.70 6.25
CA GLN A 114 18.57 18.51 6.58
C GLN A 114 18.24 17.31 5.66
N THR A 115 19.24 16.46 5.42
CA THR A 115 19.10 15.18 4.70
C THR A 115 19.63 14.02 5.54
N ARG A 116 19.18 12.81 5.22
CA ARG A 116 19.54 11.55 5.90
C ARG A 116 19.79 10.43 4.89
N TYR A 117 20.45 10.72 3.76
CA TYR A 117 20.67 9.72 2.72
C TYR A 117 21.61 8.60 3.17
N ASN A 118 22.65 8.92 3.95
CA ASN A 118 23.60 7.94 4.45
C ASN A 118 22.96 7.03 5.51
N GLU A 119 22.20 7.63 6.43
CA GLU A 119 21.45 6.95 7.47
C GLU A 119 20.34 6.09 6.86
N LEU A 120 19.67 6.58 5.81
CA LEU A 120 18.70 5.80 5.04
C LEU A 120 19.36 4.58 4.39
N ALA A 121 20.54 4.73 3.77
CA ALA A 121 21.24 3.61 3.16
C ALA A 121 21.62 2.56 4.20
N SER A 122 22.15 2.99 5.35
CA SER A 122 22.47 2.08 6.47
C SER A 122 21.21 1.40 7.04
N ALA A 123 20.11 2.15 7.21
CA ALA A 123 18.86 1.61 7.71
C ALA A 123 18.25 0.59 6.73
N LYS A 124 18.34 0.83 5.41
CA LYS A 124 17.88 -0.13 4.39
C LYS A 124 18.64 -1.44 4.45
N GLU A 125 19.97 -1.41 4.60
CA GLU A 125 20.79 -2.62 4.76
C GLU A 125 20.31 -3.46 5.96
N LYS A 126 20.07 -2.79 7.10
CA LYS A 126 19.63 -3.47 8.32
C LYS A 126 18.19 -3.96 8.25
N ALA A 127 17.30 -3.18 7.63
CA ALA A 127 15.90 -3.56 7.40
C ALA A 127 15.81 -4.76 6.46
N ALA A 128 16.67 -4.83 5.45
CA ALA A 128 16.76 -6.00 4.57
C ALA A 128 17.15 -7.26 5.35
N GLY A 129 18.11 -7.15 6.27
CA GLY A 129 18.50 -8.22 7.18
C GLY A 129 17.38 -8.70 8.10
N GLU A 130 16.67 -7.77 8.75
CA GLU A 130 15.52 -8.10 9.59
C GLU A 130 14.43 -8.82 8.78
N ALA A 131 14.05 -8.26 7.63
CA ALA A 131 13.01 -8.83 6.78
C ALA A 131 13.41 -10.22 6.25
N TYR A 132 14.65 -10.41 5.78
CA TYR A 132 15.10 -11.73 5.33
C TYR A 132 15.04 -12.77 6.47
N ASN A 133 15.51 -12.41 7.66
CA ASN A 133 15.49 -13.32 8.82
C ASN A 133 14.06 -13.65 9.27
N GLU A 134 13.14 -12.68 9.25
CA GLU A 134 11.71 -12.91 9.49
C GLU A 134 11.12 -13.86 8.44
N GLY A 135 11.46 -13.68 7.17
CA GLY A 135 11.06 -14.57 6.09
C GLY A 135 11.50 -16.02 6.33
N ILE A 136 12.75 -16.22 6.75
CA ILE A 136 13.26 -17.54 7.16
C ILE A 136 12.45 -18.11 8.34
N ASN A 137 12.18 -17.30 9.36
CA ASN A 137 11.40 -17.73 10.51
C ASN A 137 9.98 -18.20 10.13
N PHE A 138 9.33 -17.49 9.21
CA PHE A 138 8.03 -17.92 8.68
C PHE A 138 8.14 -19.19 7.82
N MET A 139 9.19 -19.33 7.00
CA MET A 139 9.43 -20.56 6.23
C MET A 139 9.56 -21.80 7.12
N MET A 140 10.16 -21.67 8.30
CA MET A 140 10.34 -22.78 9.25
C MET A 140 9.04 -23.26 9.89
N LYS A 141 8.01 -22.41 10.01
CA LYS A 141 6.70 -22.79 10.58
C LYS A 141 5.91 -23.75 9.70
N ALA A 142 6.27 -23.84 8.43
CA ALA A 142 5.75 -24.80 7.46
C ALA A 142 4.22 -24.80 7.25
N THR A 143 3.56 -23.65 7.44
CA THR A 143 2.14 -23.49 7.12
C THR A 143 1.93 -22.56 5.92
N ARG A 144 0.82 -22.76 5.19
CA ARG A 144 0.48 -21.91 4.04
C ARG A 144 0.35 -20.42 4.40
N PRO A 145 -0.33 -20.02 5.50
CA PRO A 145 -0.35 -18.62 5.92
C PRO A 145 1.05 -18.06 6.20
N ASP A 146 1.93 -18.83 6.84
CA ASP A 146 3.29 -18.40 7.13
C ASP A 146 4.11 -18.23 5.84
N TYR A 147 3.99 -19.13 4.86
CA TYR A 147 4.66 -18.95 3.57
C TYR A 147 4.23 -17.67 2.83
N LYS A 148 3.00 -17.19 3.02
CA LYS A 148 2.60 -15.89 2.48
C LYS A 148 3.30 -14.74 3.18
N GLN A 149 3.46 -14.81 4.50
CA GLN A 149 4.21 -13.80 5.25
C GLN A 149 5.67 -13.80 4.81
N ALA A 150 6.28 -14.99 4.72
CA ALA A 150 7.64 -15.15 4.24
C ALA A 150 7.87 -14.53 2.86
N TYR A 151 6.92 -14.72 1.92
CA TYR A 151 7.00 -14.07 0.61
C TYR A 151 7.11 -12.55 0.71
N TYR A 152 6.26 -11.91 1.52
CA TYR A 152 6.27 -10.46 1.68
C TYR A 152 7.54 -9.98 2.39
N ASP A 153 8.05 -10.74 3.35
CA ASP A 153 9.29 -10.42 4.04
C ASP A 153 10.52 -10.51 3.13
N PHE A 154 10.62 -11.55 2.28
CA PHE A 154 11.68 -11.61 1.28
C PHE A 154 11.54 -10.52 0.21
N LYS A 155 10.29 -10.16 -0.14
CA LYS A 155 10.01 -9.02 -1.02
C LYS A 155 10.50 -7.71 -0.41
N ASP A 156 10.20 -7.46 0.85
CA ASP A 156 10.67 -6.30 1.59
C ASP A 156 12.21 -6.27 1.63
N ALA A 157 12.85 -7.43 1.87
CA ALA A 157 14.31 -7.52 1.86
C ALA A 157 14.90 -7.08 0.52
N ASN A 158 14.35 -7.58 -0.60
CA ASN A 158 14.76 -7.19 -1.94
C ASN A 158 14.42 -5.71 -2.27
N ASP A 159 13.31 -5.18 -1.77
CA ASP A 159 12.92 -3.78 -1.99
C ASP A 159 13.82 -2.80 -1.21
N PHE A 160 14.25 -3.18 0.00
CA PHE A 160 15.21 -2.38 0.77
C PHE A 160 16.60 -2.43 0.14
N LYS A 161 17.05 -3.62 -0.28
CA LYS A 161 18.30 -3.81 -1.00
C LYS A 161 18.11 -4.86 -2.10
N GLN A 162 18.21 -4.42 -3.34
CA GLN A 162 18.02 -5.28 -4.50
C GLN A 162 19.00 -6.45 -4.46
N GLY A 163 18.49 -7.68 -4.61
CA GLY A 163 19.30 -8.89 -4.54
C GLY A 163 19.94 -9.12 -3.17
N TYR A 164 19.28 -8.69 -2.09
CA TYR A 164 19.77 -8.97 -0.73
C TYR A 164 19.79 -10.47 -0.46
N MET A 165 20.99 -11.05 -0.34
CA MET A 165 21.18 -12.50 -0.23
C MET A 165 20.38 -13.24 -1.33
N GLU A 166 19.77 -14.38 -1.01
CA GLU A 166 18.93 -15.16 -1.93
C GLU A 166 17.45 -14.73 -1.85
N SER A 167 17.16 -13.46 -1.55
CA SER A 167 15.77 -13.00 -1.34
C SER A 167 14.86 -13.31 -2.53
N ILE A 168 15.34 -13.20 -3.77
CA ILE A 168 14.55 -13.46 -4.98
C ILE A 168 14.18 -14.96 -5.09
N GLU A 169 15.15 -15.83 -4.86
CA GLU A 169 14.95 -17.28 -4.84
C GLU A 169 14.00 -17.67 -3.71
N MET A 170 14.18 -17.08 -2.53
CA MET A 170 13.38 -17.35 -1.35
C MET A 170 11.94 -16.83 -1.49
N MET A 171 11.72 -15.67 -2.14
CA MET A 171 10.39 -15.21 -2.55
C MET A 171 9.72 -16.26 -3.44
N THR A 172 10.41 -16.74 -4.47
CA THR A 172 9.87 -17.73 -5.41
C THR A 172 9.50 -19.04 -4.70
N GLN A 173 10.35 -19.51 -3.79
CA GLN A 173 10.07 -20.70 -2.98
C GLN A 173 8.89 -20.50 -2.03
N ALA A 174 8.82 -19.34 -1.36
CA ALA A 174 7.72 -19.01 -0.48
C ALA A 174 6.39 -18.93 -1.25
N GLU A 175 6.36 -18.28 -2.41
CA GLU A 175 5.19 -18.21 -3.30
C GLU A 175 4.75 -19.60 -3.73
N PHE A 176 5.68 -20.44 -4.17
CA PHE A 176 5.39 -21.80 -4.58
C PHE A 176 4.72 -22.62 -3.46
N LYS A 177 5.23 -22.52 -2.23
CA LYS A 177 4.68 -23.21 -1.06
C LYS A 177 3.37 -22.58 -0.57
N ALA A 178 3.21 -21.27 -0.73
CA ALA A 178 2.00 -20.54 -0.39
C ALA A 178 0.86 -20.75 -1.41
N THR A 179 1.17 -21.18 -2.63
CA THR A 179 0.20 -21.30 -3.72
C THR A 179 -0.76 -22.47 -3.49
N LEU A 180 -2.06 -22.15 -3.43
CA LEU A 180 -3.12 -23.15 -3.48
C LEU A 180 -3.34 -23.56 -4.93
N ARG A 181 -3.14 -24.83 -5.23
CA ARG A 181 -3.36 -25.42 -6.55
C ARG A 181 -4.69 -26.13 -6.57
N VAL A 182 -5.57 -25.70 -7.45
CA VAL A 182 -6.91 -26.25 -7.64
C VAL A 182 -6.98 -26.84 -9.04
N ALA A 183 -7.23 -28.14 -9.14
CA ALA A 183 -7.64 -28.74 -10.40
C ALA A 183 -9.15 -28.61 -10.53
N PHE A 184 -9.64 -28.29 -11.73
CA PHE A 184 -11.08 -28.24 -11.96
C PHE A 184 -11.51 -29.10 -13.15
N GLU A 185 -12.74 -29.59 -13.05
CA GLU A 185 -13.45 -30.26 -14.14
C GLU A 185 -14.80 -29.61 -14.37
N GLU A 186 -15.14 -29.43 -15.64
CA GLU A 186 -16.43 -28.94 -16.09
C GLU A 186 -17.26 -30.11 -16.59
N ILE A 187 -18.46 -30.29 -16.02
CA ILE A 187 -19.42 -31.30 -16.44
C ILE A 187 -20.65 -30.57 -16.99
N ASN A 188 -20.78 -30.57 -18.31
CA ASN A 188 -21.98 -30.06 -18.97
C ASN A 188 -22.97 -31.20 -19.22
N SER A 189 -23.84 -31.44 -18.24
CA SER A 189 -24.95 -32.40 -18.32
C SER A 189 -26.24 -31.80 -18.89
N SER A 190 -26.20 -30.55 -19.36
CA SER A 190 -27.37 -29.83 -19.86
C SER A 190 -27.58 -30.03 -21.36
N ARG A 191 -28.84 -29.93 -21.79
CA ARG A 191 -29.19 -29.79 -23.22
C ARG A 191 -28.79 -28.43 -23.79
N PHE A 192 -28.53 -27.45 -22.92
CA PHE A 192 -28.08 -26.11 -23.28
C PHE A 192 -26.55 -26.02 -23.16
N ASN A 193 -25.91 -25.45 -24.18
CA ASN A 193 -24.47 -25.15 -24.10
C ASN A 193 -24.26 -23.89 -23.27
N TYR A 194 -23.76 -24.05 -22.03
CA TYR A 194 -23.44 -22.95 -21.12
C TYR A 194 -22.07 -22.32 -21.37
N GLY A 195 -21.35 -22.74 -22.41
CA GLY A 195 -19.98 -22.31 -22.68
C GLY A 195 -18.97 -22.98 -21.75
N SER A 196 -17.76 -22.45 -21.71
CA SER A 196 -16.69 -22.92 -20.83
C SER A 196 -16.55 -22.03 -19.61
N PHE A 197 -16.22 -22.62 -18.46
CA PHE A 197 -15.84 -21.92 -17.25
C PHE A 197 -14.39 -21.38 -17.31
N GLN A 198 -13.58 -21.87 -18.25
CA GLN A 198 -12.18 -21.46 -18.46
C GLN A 198 -11.96 -19.94 -18.53
N PRO A 199 -12.75 -19.11 -19.24
CA PRO A 199 -12.52 -17.66 -19.29
C PRO A 199 -12.64 -17.00 -17.91
N THR A 200 -13.58 -17.47 -17.09
CA THR A 200 -13.78 -16.98 -15.71
C THR A 200 -12.58 -17.35 -14.86
N ILE A 201 -12.13 -18.60 -14.91
CA ILE A 201 -10.94 -19.06 -14.20
C ILE A 201 -9.68 -18.32 -14.64
N SER A 202 -9.46 -18.17 -15.95
CA SER A 202 -8.29 -17.48 -16.50
C SER A 202 -8.23 -16.00 -16.07
N SER A 203 -9.38 -15.37 -15.77
CA SER A 203 -9.42 -14.00 -15.25
C SER A 203 -9.01 -13.88 -13.78
N LEU A 204 -9.01 -14.98 -13.01
CA LEU A 204 -8.64 -14.99 -11.60
C LEU A 204 -7.12 -14.97 -11.44
N ASN A 205 -6.48 -13.83 -11.70
CA ASN A 205 -5.06 -13.65 -11.43
C ASN A 205 -4.83 -13.28 -9.95
N ARG A 206 -4.26 -14.21 -9.18
CA ARG A 206 -4.05 -14.09 -7.73
C ARG A 206 -2.70 -14.72 -7.35
N LEU A 207 -1.86 -13.97 -6.64
CA LEU A 207 -0.47 -14.29 -6.27
C LEU A 207 -0.25 -15.67 -5.59
N PHE A 208 -1.27 -16.26 -4.96
CA PHE A 208 -1.13 -17.53 -4.24
C PHE A 208 -2.23 -18.55 -4.59
N LEU A 209 -2.71 -18.49 -5.83
CA LEU A 209 -3.75 -19.37 -6.36
C LEU A 209 -3.41 -19.74 -7.79
N SER A 210 -3.37 -21.04 -8.05
CA SER A 210 -3.25 -21.60 -9.38
C SER A 210 -4.46 -22.50 -9.62
N ILE A 211 -5.22 -22.21 -10.66
CA ILE A 211 -6.37 -23.04 -11.05
C ILE A 211 -6.10 -23.55 -12.46
N LYS A 212 -6.14 -24.86 -12.65
CA LYS A 212 -5.84 -25.52 -13.94
C LYS A 212 -6.86 -26.62 -14.24
N PRO A 213 -7.16 -26.90 -15.52
CA PRO A 213 -8.01 -28.03 -15.88
C PRO A 213 -7.42 -29.35 -15.38
N MET A 214 -8.26 -30.29 -14.93
CA MET A 214 -7.82 -31.60 -14.47
C MET A 214 -7.14 -32.43 -15.58
N SER A 215 -7.44 -32.14 -16.84
CA SER A 215 -6.77 -32.73 -18.02
C SER A 215 -5.33 -32.25 -18.20
N GLN A 216 -4.95 -31.12 -17.60
CA GLN A 216 -3.60 -30.59 -17.67
C GLN A 216 -2.71 -31.33 -16.66
N LYS A 217 -1.74 -32.12 -17.16
CA LYS A 217 -0.72 -32.75 -16.32
C LYS A 217 0.23 -31.68 -15.79
N ASP A 218 0.33 -31.58 -14.47
CA ASP A 218 1.27 -30.71 -13.76
C ASP A 218 2.26 -31.55 -12.95
N THR A 219 3.44 -31.02 -12.68
CA THR A 219 4.48 -31.69 -11.89
C THR A 219 4.14 -31.75 -10.40
N VAL A 220 3.27 -30.83 -9.95
CA VAL A 220 2.81 -30.76 -8.57
C VAL A 220 1.32 -31.12 -8.51
N PRO A 221 0.92 -32.11 -7.68
CA PRO A 221 -0.49 -32.45 -7.56
C PRO A 221 -1.29 -31.27 -6.98
N PRO A 222 -2.55 -31.08 -7.43
CA PRO A 222 -3.43 -30.09 -6.84
C PRO A 222 -3.76 -30.46 -5.39
N GLN A 223 -3.94 -29.45 -4.54
CA GLN A 223 -4.42 -29.67 -3.17
C GLN A 223 -5.95 -29.75 -3.09
N GLN A 224 -6.64 -29.18 -4.08
CA GLN A 224 -8.11 -29.16 -4.13
C GLN A 224 -8.62 -29.50 -5.53
N TYR A 225 -9.80 -30.11 -5.55
CA TYR A 225 -10.52 -30.44 -6.78
C TYR A 225 -11.85 -29.70 -6.77
N LEU A 226 -12.12 -28.97 -7.85
CA LEU A 226 -13.36 -28.24 -8.08
C LEU A 226 -14.14 -28.91 -9.22
N ARG A 227 -15.33 -29.40 -8.92
CA ARG A 227 -16.26 -29.90 -9.93
C ARG A 227 -17.35 -28.87 -10.17
N VAL A 228 -17.45 -28.41 -11.42
CA VAL A 228 -18.50 -27.48 -11.85
C VAL A 228 -19.50 -28.26 -12.69
N VAL A 229 -20.73 -28.39 -12.18
CA VAL A 229 -21.82 -29.12 -12.86
C VAL A 229 -22.86 -28.13 -13.34
N PHE A 230 -23.12 -28.13 -14.64
CA PHE A 230 -24.21 -27.36 -15.23
C PHE A 230 -25.46 -28.23 -15.31
N THR A 231 -26.37 -28.05 -14.34
CA THR A 231 -27.57 -28.91 -14.16
C THR A 231 -28.79 -28.46 -14.96
N GLY A 232 -28.74 -27.28 -15.59
CA GLY A 232 -29.88 -26.70 -16.30
C GLY A 232 -30.90 -26.11 -15.32
N PHE A 233 -31.08 -24.78 -15.33
CA PHE A 233 -32.13 -24.15 -14.55
C PHE A 233 -33.49 -24.36 -15.23
N GLN A 234 -34.40 -25.10 -14.60
CA GLN A 234 -35.79 -25.27 -15.06
C GLN A 234 -36.70 -24.30 -14.29
N GLN A 235 -37.07 -23.17 -14.90
CA GLN A 235 -38.09 -22.25 -14.35
C GLN A 235 -39.49 -22.63 -14.89
N ASN A 236 -39.92 -23.87 -14.64
CA ASN A 236 -41.26 -24.48 -14.84
C ASN A 236 -42.05 -24.31 -16.16
N ARG A 237 -42.62 -25.43 -16.63
CA ARG A 237 -44.09 -25.58 -16.79
C ARG A 237 -44.50 -26.99 -16.34
N PRO A 238 -45.38 -27.17 -15.32
CA PRO A 238 -45.98 -28.47 -15.09
C PRO A 238 -46.98 -28.76 -16.22
N SER A 239 -46.76 -29.81 -17.01
CA SER A 239 -47.77 -30.27 -17.95
C SER A 239 -48.71 -31.25 -17.27
N SER A 240 -49.96 -30.83 -17.07
CA SER A 240 -51.06 -31.77 -16.81
C SER A 240 -51.46 -32.43 -18.13
N SER A 241 -51.33 -33.75 -18.26
CA SER A 241 -52.10 -34.51 -19.25
C SER A 241 -53.29 -35.17 -18.56
N ARG A 242 -54.48 -34.96 -19.10
CA ARG A 242 -55.68 -35.75 -18.76
C ARG A 242 -55.53 -37.13 -19.40
N SER A 243 -55.70 -38.19 -18.61
CA SER A 243 -56.07 -39.49 -19.17
C SER A 243 -57.50 -39.36 -19.68
N THR A 244 -57.69 -39.51 -20.99
CA THR A 244 -58.95 -40.02 -21.54
C THR A 244 -59.10 -41.51 -21.23
#